data_AF-A0A3M6U1Z7-F1
#
_entry.id   AF-A0A3M6U1Z7-F1
#
_cell.length_a   1.000
_cell.length_b   1.000
_cell.length_c   1.000
_cell.angle_alpha   90.00
_cell.angle_beta   90.00
_cell.angle_gamma   90.00
#
_symmetry.space_group_name_H-M   'P 1'
#
loop_
_entity.id
_entity.type
_entity.pdbx_description
1 polymer ?
#
loop_
_entity_poly.entity_id
_entity_poly.type
_entity_poly.pdbx_seq_one_letter_code
_entity_poly.pdbx_strand_id
1 'polypeptide(L)'
;LGSSAYTLIKYQQTLTEMTVCFFFAATANVYRNQGNEAFKKGDFISAIHFYTKGIQTNCSEKELKAKLYNNRAIAYFKLGNHQESQRDAEAATELNPSFLKAIVRGATACVELRRFEEAITWCDKGLAV
;
A
#
# COMPACT_ATOMS: atom_id res chain seq x y z
N LEU A 1 41.60 3.40 18.05
CA LEU A 1 40.83 2.49 17.19
C LEU A 1 40.26 3.33 16.05
N GLY A 2 40.97 3.33 14.91
CA GLY A 2 40.94 4.40 13.92
C GLY A 2 39.70 4.45 13.03
N SER A 3 39.48 5.64 12.46
CA SER A 3 38.41 6.01 11.51
C SER A 3 38.02 4.90 10.51
N SER A 4 38.98 4.11 10.01
CA SER A 4 38.73 3.02 9.06
C SER A 4 37.90 1.85 9.62
N ALA A 5 38.10 1.43 10.88
CA ALA A 5 37.36 0.30 11.45
C ALA A 5 35.90 0.68 11.75
N TYR A 6 35.68 1.92 12.18
CA TYR A 6 34.34 2.47 12.41
C TYR A 6 33.53 2.57 11.11
N THR A 7 34.17 3.03 10.02
CA THR A 7 33.53 3.08 8.70
C THR A 7 33.17 1.68 8.17
N LEU A 8 34.05 0.68 8.37
CA LEU A 8 33.76 -0.71 7.98
C LEU A 8 32.58 -1.31 8.76
N ILE A 9 32.50 -1.08 10.07
CA ILE A 9 31.39 -1.55 10.90
C ILE A 9 30.07 -0.90 10.45
N LYS A 10 30.05 0.41 10.24
CA LYS A 10 28.87 1.11 9.72
C LYS A 10 28.46 0.58 8.34
N TYR A 11 29.42 0.32 7.45
CA TYR A 11 29.16 -0.23 6.13
C TYR A 11 28.57 -1.65 6.18
N GLN A 12 29.09 -2.52 7.07
CA GLN A 12 28.53 -3.85 7.27
C GLN A 12 27.11 -3.77 7.87
N GLN A 13 26.86 -2.85 8.80
CA GLN A 13 25.53 -2.64 9.38
C GLN A 13 24.51 -2.17 8.32
N THR A 14 24.87 -1.19 7.48
CA THR A 14 23.97 -0.73 6.41
C THR A 14 23.71 -1.81 5.37
N LEU A 15 24.69 -2.67 5.06
CA LEU A 15 24.48 -3.84 4.20
C LEU A 15 23.50 -4.84 4.83
N THR A 16 23.58 -5.09 6.14
CA THR A 16 22.62 -5.96 6.83
C THR A 16 21.21 -5.36 6.86
N GLU A 17 21.07 -4.06 7.11
CA GLU A 17 19.76 -3.39 7.07
C GLU A 17 19.17 -3.40 5.66
N MET A 18 20.00 -3.21 4.63
CA MET A 18 19.60 -3.26 3.23
C MET A 18 19.12 -4.66 2.82
N THR A 19 19.85 -5.71 3.21
CA THR A 19 19.48 -7.10 2.89
C THR A 19 18.20 -7.54 3.60
N VAL A 20 18.00 -7.12 4.86
CA VAL A 20 16.76 -7.34 5.60
C VAL A 20 15.59 -6.59 4.98
N CYS A 21 15.79 -5.34 4.57
CA CYS A 21 14.79 -4.56 3.85
C CYS A 21 14.36 -5.26 2.56
N PHE A 22 15.32 -5.73 1.76
CA PHE A 22 15.06 -6.46 0.52
C PHE A 22 14.28 -7.76 0.77
N PHE A 23 14.61 -8.50 1.83
CA PHE A 23 13.88 -9.70 2.21
C PHE A 23 12.41 -9.42 2.55
N PHE A 24 12.13 -8.38 3.36
CA PHE A 24 10.76 -8.00 3.69
C PHE A 24 9.99 -7.47 2.47
N ALA A 25 10.64 -6.69 1.60
CA ALA A 25 10.05 -6.22 0.36
C ALA A 25 9.72 -7.36 -0.62
N ALA A 26 10.61 -8.36 -0.73
CA ALA A 26 10.36 -9.56 -1.52
C ALA A 26 9.17 -10.34 -0.96
N THR A 27 9.12 -10.54 0.36
CA THR A 27 8.00 -11.21 1.04
C THR A 27 6.67 -10.47 0.82
N ALA A 28 6.66 -9.15 0.95
CA ALA A 28 5.50 -8.32 0.69
C ALA A 28 5.02 -8.43 -0.78
N ASN A 29 5.95 -8.51 -1.73
CA ASN A 29 5.64 -8.72 -3.14
C ASN A 29 5.04 -10.09 -3.43
N VAL A 30 5.50 -11.15 -2.75
CA VAL A 30 4.89 -12.49 -2.85
C VAL A 30 3.43 -12.42 -2.43
N TYR A 31 3.13 -11.81 -1.29
CA TYR A 31 1.76 -11.62 -0.83
C TYR A 31 0.94 -10.73 -1.77
N ARG A 32 1.52 -9.67 -2.31
CA ARG A 32 0.87 -8.83 -3.34
C ARG A 32 0.48 -9.67 -4.56
N ASN A 33 1.37 -10.54 -5.03
CA ASN A 33 1.10 -11.40 -6.19
C ASN A 33 0.01 -12.45 -5.87
N GLN A 34 0.06 -13.09 -4.70
CA GLN A 34 -0.99 -14.02 -4.26
C GLN A 34 -2.36 -13.33 -4.17
N GLY A 35 -2.41 -12.12 -3.61
CA GLY A 35 -3.62 -11.31 -3.56
C GLY A 35 -4.13 -10.94 -4.95
N ASN A 36 -3.23 -10.57 -5.88
CA ASN A 36 -3.60 -10.29 -7.26
C ASN A 36 -4.18 -11.52 -7.98
N GLU A 37 -3.62 -12.71 -7.75
CA GLU A 37 -4.13 -13.95 -8.33
C GLU A 37 -5.51 -14.33 -7.77
N ALA A 38 -5.72 -14.19 -6.45
CA ALA A 38 -7.04 -14.37 -5.84
C ALA A 38 -8.05 -13.35 -6.39
N PHE A 39 -7.65 -12.09 -6.54
CA PHE A 39 -8.48 -11.03 -7.10
C PHE A 39 -8.92 -11.33 -8.54
N LYS A 40 -8.01 -11.81 -9.39
CA LYS A 40 -8.34 -12.21 -10.78
C LYS A 40 -9.36 -13.34 -10.84
N LYS A 41 -9.39 -14.22 -9.84
CA LYS A 41 -10.38 -15.31 -9.70
C LYS A 41 -11.72 -14.85 -9.14
N GLY A 42 -11.85 -13.58 -8.74
CA GLY A 42 -13.04 -13.04 -8.07
C GLY A 42 -13.11 -13.38 -6.58
N ASP A 43 -12.09 -14.04 -6.02
CA ASP A 43 -12.02 -14.33 -4.59
C ASP A 43 -11.45 -13.11 -3.85
N PHE A 44 -12.32 -12.13 -3.61
CA PHE A 44 -11.94 -10.87 -2.97
C PHE A 44 -11.60 -11.04 -1.49
N ILE A 45 -12.17 -12.04 -0.80
CA ILE A 45 -11.88 -12.30 0.62
C ILE A 45 -10.44 -12.80 0.77
N SER A 46 -10.04 -13.79 -0.03
CA SER A 46 -8.64 -14.24 -0.04
C SER A 46 -7.69 -13.15 -0.51
N ALA A 47 -8.09 -12.32 -1.48
CA ALA A 47 -7.29 -11.18 -1.91
C ALA A 47 -7.00 -10.21 -0.75
N ILE A 48 -8.02 -9.84 0.03
CA ILE A 48 -7.89 -8.99 1.22
C ILE A 48 -6.95 -9.62 2.24
N HIS A 49 -7.07 -10.93 2.48
CA HIS A 49 -6.19 -11.66 3.40
C HIS A 49 -4.72 -11.56 2.99
N PHE A 50 -4.41 -11.84 1.72
CA PHE A 50 -3.04 -11.76 1.22
C PHE A 50 -2.50 -10.34 1.22
N TYR A 51 -3.28 -9.34 0.79
CA TYR A 51 -2.82 -7.95 0.88
C TYR A 51 -2.56 -7.51 2.32
N THR A 52 -3.39 -7.94 3.27
CA THR A 52 -3.20 -7.67 4.69
C THR A 52 -1.90 -8.27 5.21
N LYS A 53 -1.58 -9.53 4.85
CA LYS A 53 -0.27 -10.12 5.17
C LYS A 53 0.89 -9.33 4.58
N GLY A 54 0.75 -8.86 3.35
CA GLY A 54 1.74 -7.99 2.70
C GLY A 54 1.97 -6.68 3.47
N ILE A 55 0.90 -6.02 3.93
CA ILE A 55 0.95 -4.77 4.70
C ILE A 55 1.61 -4.99 6.06
N GLN A 56 1.33 -6.13 6.71
CA GLN A 56 1.87 -6.51 8.02
C GLN A 56 3.34 -6.92 7.98
N THR A 57 3.96 -7.02 6.80
CA THR A 57 5.40 -7.21 6.72
C THR A 57 6.15 -5.98 7.25
N ASN A 58 7.36 -6.18 7.77
CA ASN A 58 8.27 -5.11 8.18
C ASN A 58 8.90 -4.37 6.98
N CYS A 59 8.28 -4.42 5.80
CA CYS A 59 8.74 -3.71 4.62
C CYS A 59 8.68 -2.19 4.86
N SER A 60 9.78 -1.49 4.61
CA SER A 60 9.86 -0.02 4.75
C SER A 60 9.55 0.72 3.44
N GLU A 61 9.38 0.00 2.32
CA GLU A 61 9.06 0.59 1.02
C GLU A 61 7.63 1.16 1.00
N LYS A 62 7.54 2.48 1.15
CA LYS A 62 6.26 3.22 1.13
C LYS A 62 5.46 2.97 -0.15
N GLU A 63 6.13 2.94 -1.29
CA GLU A 63 5.47 2.73 -2.60
C GLU A 63 4.84 1.34 -2.72
N LEU A 64 5.51 0.30 -2.21
CA LEU A 64 4.94 -1.05 -2.19
C LEU A 64 3.76 -1.15 -1.23
N LYS A 65 3.88 -0.53 -0.04
CA LYS A 65 2.78 -0.46 0.93
C LYS A 65 1.58 0.29 0.35
N ALA A 66 1.79 1.43 -0.31
CA ALA A 66 0.73 2.18 -0.97
C ALA A 66 -0.02 1.33 -2.01
N LYS A 67 0.71 0.56 -2.83
CA LYS A 67 0.12 -0.40 -3.78
C LYS A 67 -0.71 -1.48 -3.09
N LEU A 68 -0.21 -2.04 -1.99
CA LEU A 68 -0.94 -3.06 -1.22
C LEU A 68 -2.23 -2.51 -0.62
N TYR A 69 -2.20 -1.33 -0.01
CA TYR A 69 -3.39 -0.64 0.49
C TYR A 69 -4.40 -0.38 -0.63
N ASN A 70 -3.96 0.21 -1.75
CA ASN A 70 -4.85 0.44 -2.89
C ASN A 70 -5.46 -0.87 -3.44
N ASN A 71 -4.69 -1.95 -3.54
CA ASN A 71 -5.21 -3.23 -4.02
C ASN A 71 -6.24 -3.83 -3.06
N ARG A 72 -6.01 -3.69 -1.75
CA ARG A 72 -6.98 -4.10 -0.72
C ARG A 72 -8.23 -3.22 -0.74
N ALA A 73 -8.09 -1.91 -0.97
CA ALA A 73 -9.20 -0.99 -1.19
C ALA A 73 -10.09 -1.43 -2.36
N ILE A 74 -9.50 -1.81 -3.49
CA ILE A 74 -10.26 -2.32 -4.65
C ILE A 74 -11.03 -3.60 -4.28
N ALA A 75 -10.41 -4.52 -3.52
CA ALA A 75 -11.08 -5.74 -3.09
C ALA A 75 -12.25 -5.46 -2.12
N TYR A 76 -12.07 -4.55 -1.16
CA TYR A 76 -13.17 -4.09 -0.30
C TYR A 76 -14.29 -3.43 -1.11
N PHE A 77 -13.95 -2.57 -2.07
CA PHE A 77 -14.93 -1.93 -2.95
C PHE A 77 -15.76 -2.95 -3.73
N LYS A 78 -15.14 -4.02 -4.24
CA LYS A 78 -15.83 -5.11 -4.94
C LYS A 78 -16.78 -5.91 -4.06
N LEU A 79 -16.57 -5.91 -2.75
CA LEU A 79 -17.47 -6.51 -1.77
C LEU A 79 -18.55 -5.55 -1.24
N GLY A 80 -18.60 -4.30 -1.72
CA GLY A 80 -19.51 -3.27 -1.20
C GLY A 80 -19.04 -2.62 0.11
N ASN A 81 -17.85 -2.96 0.59
CA ASN A 81 -17.28 -2.41 1.82
C ASN A 81 -16.61 -1.05 1.54
N HIS A 82 -17.42 -0.06 1.15
CA HIS A 82 -16.93 1.23 0.68
C HIS A 82 -16.20 2.04 1.77
N GLN A 83 -16.58 1.90 3.04
CA GLN A 83 -15.88 2.55 4.15
C GLN A 83 -14.45 2.03 4.31
N GLU A 84 -14.24 0.71 4.25
CA GLU A 84 -12.89 0.12 4.30
C GLU A 84 -12.08 0.51 3.07
N SER A 85 -12.72 0.54 1.89
CA SER A 85 -12.09 1.01 0.66
C SER A 85 -11.63 2.46 0.77
N GLN A 86 -12.40 3.35 1.40
CA GLN A 86 -12.00 4.73 1.62
C GLN A 86 -10.79 4.80 2.56
N ARG A 87 -10.83 4.10 3.71
CA ARG A 87 -9.74 4.10 4.68
C ARG A 87 -8.42 3.58 4.09
N ASP A 88 -8.47 2.53 3.28
CA ASP A 88 -7.28 2.02 2.60
C ASP A 88 -6.77 2.99 1.52
N ALA A 89 -7.66 3.71 0.83
CA ALA A 89 -7.25 4.76 -0.11
C ALA A 89 -6.53 5.92 0.60
N GLU A 90 -7.03 6.35 1.77
CA GLU A 90 -6.39 7.36 2.62
C GLU A 90 -4.98 6.93 3.01
N ALA A 91 -4.84 5.73 3.58
CA ALA A 91 -3.54 5.17 3.96
C ALA A 91 -2.57 5.06 2.77
N ALA A 92 -3.06 4.70 1.58
CA ALA A 92 -2.24 4.66 0.36
C ALA A 92 -1.74 6.07 -0.04
N THR A 93 -2.59 7.10 0.07
CA THR A 93 -2.21 8.48 -0.25
C THR A 93 -1.36 9.17 0.80
N GLU A 94 -1.44 8.78 2.07
CA GLU A 94 -0.49 9.21 3.10
C GLU A 94 0.93 8.72 2.80
N LEU A 95 1.05 7.51 2.25
CA LEU A 95 2.33 6.91 1.87
C LEU A 95 2.86 7.46 0.54
N ASN A 96 1.97 7.66 -0.43
CA ASN A 96 2.28 8.26 -1.73
C ASN A 96 1.17 9.25 -2.15
N PRO A 97 1.36 10.56 -1.88
CA PRO A 97 0.37 11.59 -2.21
C PRO A 97 0.06 11.73 -3.70
N SER A 98 0.97 11.33 -4.60
CA SER A 98 0.76 11.39 -6.06
C SER A 98 0.15 10.10 -6.62
N PHE A 99 -0.29 9.18 -5.77
CA PHE A 99 -0.83 7.90 -6.24
C PHE A 99 -2.25 8.02 -6.77
N LEU A 100 -2.38 8.45 -8.03
CA LEU A 100 -3.67 8.76 -8.67
C LEU A 100 -4.70 7.61 -8.59
N LYS A 101 -4.27 6.35 -8.67
CA LYS A 101 -5.19 5.19 -8.56
C LYS A 101 -5.86 5.11 -7.18
N ALA A 102 -5.12 5.42 -6.11
CA ALA A 102 -5.67 5.47 -4.76
C ALA A 102 -6.61 6.67 -4.59
N ILE A 103 -6.25 7.84 -5.14
CA ILE A 103 -7.10 9.04 -5.14
C ILE A 103 -8.45 8.75 -5.79
N VAL A 104 -8.43 8.20 -7.00
CA VAL A 104 -9.67 7.82 -7.73
C VAL A 104 -10.48 6.80 -6.94
N ARG A 105 -9.82 5.84 -6.27
CA ARG A 105 -10.51 4.85 -5.44
C ARG A 105 -11.19 5.50 -4.24
N GLY A 106 -10.53 6.43 -3.55
CA GLY A 106 -11.09 7.20 -2.44
C GLY A 106 -12.30 8.03 -2.88
N ALA A 107 -12.18 8.77 -4.00
CA ALA A 107 -13.28 9.52 -4.59
C ALA A 107 -14.50 8.63 -4.89
N THR A 108 -14.26 7.50 -5.57
CA THR A 108 -15.32 6.56 -5.93
C THR A 108 -16.00 5.96 -4.69
N ALA A 109 -15.22 5.60 -3.67
CA ALA A 109 -15.77 5.09 -2.42
C ALA A 109 -16.65 6.14 -1.71
N CYS A 110 -16.25 7.42 -1.71
CA CYS A 110 -17.05 8.51 -1.16
C CYS A 110 -18.37 8.70 -1.91
N VAL A 111 -18.36 8.58 -3.25
CA VAL A 111 -19.58 8.65 -4.08
C VAL A 111 -20.57 7.53 -3.71
N GLU A 112 -20.10 6.28 -3.60
CA GLU A 112 -20.96 5.14 -3.18
C GLU A 112 -21.51 5.33 -1.76
N LEU A 113 -20.75 5.97 -0.87
CA LEU A 113 -21.19 6.32 0.49
C LEU A 113 -22.07 7.58 0.54
N ARG A 114 -22.34 8.24 -0.60
CA ARG A 114 -23.07 9.52 -0.71
C ARG A 114 -22.41 10.68 0.06
N ARG A 115 -21.09 10.61 0.26
CA ARG A 115 -20.25 11.65 0.87
C ARG A 115 -19.67 12.56 -0.20
N PHE A 116 -20.52 13.38 -0.80
CA PHE A 116 -20.16 14.14 -1.99
C PHE A 116 -19.12 15.23 -1.72
N GLU A 117 -19.15 15.86 -0.55
CA GLU A 117 -18.14 16.87 -0.16
C GLU A 117 -16.75 16.24 -0.08
N GLU A 118 -16.63 15.09 0.59
CA GLU A 118 -15.37 14.34 0.64
C GLU A 118 -14.92 13.91 -0.76
N ALA A 119 -15.84 13.48 -1.64
CA ALA A 119 -15.50 13.13 -3.02
C ALA A 119 -14.91 14.31 -3.81
N ILE A 120 -15.42 15.53 -3.60
CA ILE A 120 -14.85 16.75 -4.21
C ILE A 120 -13.41 16.97 -3.72
N THR A 121 -13.15 16.82 -2.41
CA THR A 121 -11.79 16.96 -1.89
C THR A 121 -10.82 15.94 -2.48
N TRP A 122 -11.30 14.73 -2.81
CA TRP A 122 -10.49 13.74 -3.52
C TRP A 122 -10.21 14.15 -4.97
N CYS A 123 -11.19 14.73 -5.68
CA CYS A 123 -10.99 15.26 -7.02
C CYS A 123 -9.96 16.40 -7.03
N ASP A 124 -10.03 17.32 -6.05
CA ASP A 124 -9.08 18.41 -5.91
C ASP A 124 -7.65 17.88 -5.67
N LYS A 125 -7.50 16.86 -4.81
CA LYS A 125 -6.21 16.17 -4.62
C LYS A 125 -5.70 15.59 -5.95
N GLY A 126 -6.57 14.94 -6.73
CA GLY A 126 -6.20 14.34 -8.01
C GLY A 126 -5.78 15.35 -9.08
N LEU A 127 -6.35 16.55 -9.07
CA LEU A 127 -5.98 17.65 -9.96
C LEU A 127 -4.66 18.34 -9.57
N ALA A 128 -4.22 18.18 -8.33
CA ALA A 128 -2.98 18.75 -7.81
C ALA A 128 -1.74 17.83 -7.99
N VAL A 129 -1.94 16.60 -8.49
CA VAL A 129 -0.86 15.63 -8.80
C VAL A 129 -0.27 15.89 -10.17
#